data_AF-A0A9N9YMV9-F1
#
_entry.id   AF-A0A9N9YMV9-F1
#
_cell.length_a   1.000
_cell.length_b   1.000
_cell.length_c   1.000
_cell.angle_alpha   90.00
_cell.angle_beta   90.00
_cell.angle_gamma   90.00
#
_symmetry.space_group_name_H-M   'P 1'
#
loop_
_entity.id
_entity.type
_entity.pdbx_description
1 polymer ?
#
loop_
_entity_poly.entity_id
_entity_poly.type
_entity_poly.pdbx_seq_one_letter_code
_entity_poly.pdbx_strand_id
1 'polypeptide(L)'
;MMGSQNCHAEISFQDNAKWLARFRLVRSSSPPGIVRDWILRSEAATMTYLQRHTSIRTPRIFDWVCELDPENPIGVGYILMETLDGKPLDWQAATPVQREKIMQQLVDMFLEIEKHPFNIYIGSLVSVGDTMDVQGLAHHSTFGVGEGPLGPFFSSLEGSQALLKSYLAMIASGEIDTRYPVDTYLAHRFRLDITTGLWEHVPLGGKFFLKHPDDKGEQL
;
A
#
# COMPACT_ATOMS: atom_id res chain seq x y z
N MET A 1 11.77 14.78 9.50
CA MET A 1 10.41 15.36 9.25
C MET A 1 9.38 14.37 9.76
N MET A 2 8.40 14.80 10.57
CA MET A 2 7.35 13.92 11.10
C MET A 2 6.08 14.01 10.25
N GLY A 3 5.62 12.87 9.72
CA GLY A 3 4.29 12.72 9.16
C GLY A 3 3.28 12.29 10.23
N SER A 4 2.02 12.05 9.82
CA SER A 4 0.98 11.57 10.73
C SER A 4 1.26 10.17 11.29
N GLN A 5 1.89 9.30 10.50
CA GLN A 5 2.13 7.89 10.83
C GLN A 5 3.61 7.49 10.89
N ASN A 6 4.52 8.24 10.25
CA ASN A 6 5.93 7.90 10.17
C ASN A 6 6.84 9.06 10.61
N CYS A 7 7.95 8.72 11.25
CA CYS A 7 9.06 9.63 11.53
C CYS A 7 10.19 9.34 10.55
N HIS A 8 10.68 10.39 9.88
CA HIS A 8 11.87 10.29 9.04
C HIS A 8 13.04 11.01 9.72
N ALA A 9 14.11 10.26 9.97
CA ALA A 9 15.38 10.77 10.49
C ALA A 9 16.48 10.61 9.44
N GLU A 10 17.29 11.63 9.26
CA GLU A 10 18.49 11.56 8.42
C GLU A 10 19.65 11.03 9.26
N ILE A 11 20.35 10.02 8.74
CA ILE A 11 21.56 9.46 9.32
C ILE A 11 22.73 9.95 8.47
N SER A 12 23.65 10.69 9.07
CA SER A 12 24.89 11.14 8.44
C SER A 12 26.06 10.30 8.94
N PHE A 13 26.78 9.69 8.00
CA PHE A 13 27.97 8.88 8.28
C PHE A 13 29.24 9.73 8.19
N GLN A 14 30.34 9.24 8.78
CA GLN A 14 31.62 9.95 8.80
C GLN A 14 32.25 10.14 7.40
N ASP A 15 31.88 9.30 6.44
CA ASP A 15 32.27 9.39 5.03
C ASP A 15 31.40 10.36 4.21
N ASN A 16 30.53 11.14 4.88
CA ASN A 16 29.52 12.01 4.30
C ASN A 16 28.38 11.29 3.55
N ALA A 17 28.27 9.96 3.64
CA ALA A 17 27.08 9.28 3.17
C ALA A 17 25.87 9.69 4.02
N LYS A 18 24.70 9.78 3.38
CA LYS A 18 23.44 10.14 4.03
C LYS A 18 22.38 9.08 3.74
N TRP A 19 21.80 8.54 4.80
CA TRP A 19 20.67 7.62 4.70
C TRP A 19 19.44 8.22 5.36
N LEU A 20 18.26 7.77 4.93
CA LEU A 20 16.99 8.09 5.54
C LEU A 20 16.49 6.87 6.31
N ALA A 21 16.28 7.04 7.60
CA ALA A 21 15.59 6.06 8.44
C ALA A 21 14.12 6.46 8.59
N ARG A 22 13.23 5.57 8.17
CA ARG A 22 11.78 5.69 8.33
C ARG A 22 11.32 4.76 9.44
N PHE A 23 10.74 5.35 10.49
CA PHE A 23 10.15 4.63 11.62
C PHE A 23 8.64 4.81 11.63
N ARG A 24 7.89 3.78 12.01
CA ARG A 24 6.45 3.92 12.23
C ARG A 24 6.20 4.44 13.65
N LEU A 25 5.43 5.52 13.76
CA LEU A 25 5.05 6.09 15.05
C LEU A 25 3.91 5.27 15.66
N VAL A 26 4.14 4.72 16.85
CA VAL A 26 3.11 4.01 17.62
C VAL A 26 2.31 5.00 18.44
N ARG A 27 0.99 5.00 18.23
CA ARG A 27 0.00 5.80 18.98
C ARG A 27 -1.09 4.88 19.51
N SER A 28 -1.91 5.38 20.43
CA SER A 28 -3.06 4.63 20.97
C SER A 28 -4.05 4.17 19.90
N SER A 29 -4.14 4.87 18.78
CA SER A 29 -4.98 4.53 17.63
C SER A 29 -4.25 3.74 16.54
N SER A 30 -3.01 3.30 16.77
CA SER A 30 -2.26 2.54 15.77
C SER A 30 -2.81 1.12 15.65
N PRO A 31 -2.80 0.52 14.43
CA PRO A 31 -3.13 -0.88 14.26
C PRO A 31 -2.23 -1.80 15.10
N PRO A 32 -2.67 -3.04 15.38
CA PRO A 32 -1.86 -4.05 16.06
C PRO A 32 -0.51 -4.29 15.37
N GLY A 33 0.50 -4.68 16.14
CA GLY A 33 1.88 -4.87 15.65
C GLY A 33 1.98 -5.77 14.42
N ILE A 34 1.24 -6.89 14.40
CA ILE A 34 1.23 -7.82 13.27
C ILE A 34 0.74 -7.17 11.96
N VAL A 35 -0.23 -6.27 12.05
CA VAL A 35 -0.77 -5.53 10.90
C VAL A 35 0.26 -4.50 10.44
N ARG A 36 0.93 -3.81 11.36
CA ARG A 36 1.99 -2.83 11.04
C ARG A 36 3.16 -3.50 10.35
N ASP A 37 3.58 -4.67 10.82
CA ASP A 37 4.67 -5.45 10.23
C ASP A 37 4.32 -5.94 8.84
N TRP A 38 3.07 -6.41 8.63
CA TRP A 38 2.60 -6.78 7.30
C TRP A 38 2.65 -5.60 6.31
N ILE A 39 2.19 -4.43 6.74
CA ILE A 39 2.25 -3.20 5.93
C ILE A 39 3.71 -2.82 5.65
N LEU A 40 4.59 -2.85 6.64
CA LEU A 40 6.01 -2.50 6.49
C LEU A 40 6.72 -3.44 5.50
N ARG A 41 6.48 -4.74 5.60
CA ARG A 41 6.99 -5.74 4.64
C ARG A 41 6.55 -5.42 3.22
N SER A 42 5.29 -5.03 3.06
CA SER A 42 4.76 -4.72 1.75
C SER A 42 5.30 -3.41 1.17
N GLU A 43 5.47 -2.39 2.00
CA GLU A 43 6.14 -1.13 1.61
C GLU A 43 7.58 -1.41 1.13
N ALA A 44 8.35 -2.20 1.88
CA ALA A 44 9.72 -2.54 1.53
C ALA A 44 9.81 -3.38 0.24
N ALA A 45 8.94 -4.39 0.11
CA ALA A 45 8.85 -5.22 -1.10
C ALA A 45 8.50 -4.40 -2.34
N THR A 46 7.56 -3.46 -2.22
CA THR A 46 7.11 -2.61 -3.33
C THR A 46 8.20 -1.66 -3.80
N MET A 47 8.90 -0.99 -2.89
CA MET A 47 10.04 -0.13 -3.24
C MET A 47 11.18 -0.93 -3.88
N THR A 48 11.49 -2.12 -3.35
CA THR A 48 12.49 -3.01 -3.93
C THR A 48 12.09 -3.48 -5.33
N TYR A 49 10.81 -3.80 -5.54
CA TYR A 49 10.28 -4.19 -6.85
C TYR A 49 10.43 -3.06 -7.87
N LEU A 50 9.99 -1.85 -7.51
CA LEU A 50 10.11 -0.67 -8.37
C LEU A 50 11.56 -0.39 -8.75
N GLN A 51 12.48 -0.48 -7.78
CA GLN A 51 13.90 -0.27 -8.02
C GLN A 51 14.51 -1.30 -8.97
N ARG A 52 14.12 -2.59 -8.85
CA ARG A 52 14.73 -3.68 -9.62
C ARG A 52 14.12 -3.88 -11.00
N HIS A 53 12.82 -3.62 -11.14
CA HIS A 53 12.07 -4.00 -12.33
C HIS A 53 11.63 -2.81 -13.19
N THR A 54 11.64 -1.58 -12.66
CA THR A 54 11.16 -0.40 -13.38
C THR A 54 12.24 0.66 -13.53
N SER A 55 12.06 1.59 -14.47
CA SER A 55 12.89 2.79 -14.57
C SER A 55 12.46 3.93 -13.65
N ILE A 56 11.44 3.72 -12.81
CA ILE A 56 10.94 4.72 -11.87
C ILE A 56 11.98 4.96 -10.78
N ARG A 57 12.34 6.24 -10.59
CA ARG A 57 13.26 6.65 -9.54
C ARG A 57 12.60 6.46 -8.18
N THR A 58 13.01 5.40 -7.49
CA THR A 58 12.62 5.09 -6.12
C THR A 58 13.85 5.05 -5.23
N PRO A 59 13.74 5.43 -3.94
CA PRO A 59 14.86 5.33 -3.01
C PRO A 59 15.33 3.88 -2.90
N ARG A 60 16.65 3.66 -3.01
CA ARG A 60 17.21 2.34 -2.74
C ARG A 60 17.03 1.97 -1.28
N ILE A 61 16.46 0.79 -1.01
CA ILE A 61 16.44 0.23 0.35
C ILE A 61 17.81 -0.39 0.66
N PHE A 62 18.36 -0.05 1.81
CA PHE A 62 19.57 -0.66 2.36
C PHE A 62 19.24 -1.80 3.30
N ASP A 63 18.27 -1.59 4.19
CA ASP A 63 17.84 -2.57 5.17
C ASP A 63 16.42 -2.25 5.67
N TRP A 64 15.72 -3.22 6.22
CA TRP A 64 14.43 -3.02 6.89
C TRP A 64 14.16 -4.17 7.85
N VAL A 65 13.50 -3.88 8.97
CA VAL A 65 13.19 -4.87 9.99
C VAL A 65 11.80 -4.59 10.58
N CYS A 66 11.07 -5.66 10.88
CA CYS A 66 9.76 -5.62 11.53
C CYS A 66 9.87 -5.35 13.04
N GLU A 67 8.83 -4.76 13.63
CA GLU A 67 8.81 -4.48 15.06
C GLU A 67 8.79 -5.75 15.90
N LEU A 68 8.01 -6.75 15.49
CA LEU A 68 7.86 -8.01 16.21
C LEU A 68 8.96 -9.03 15.89
N ASP A 69 9.95 -8.64 15.09
CA ASP A 69 11.10 -9.50 14.79
C ASP A 69 11.97 -9.67 16.05
N PRO A 70 12.22 -10.91 16.53
CA PRO A 70 13.08 -11.14 17.69
C PRO A 70 14.50 -10.60 17.52
N GLU A 71 14.98 -10.52 16.29
CA GLU A 71 16.32 -10.02 15.97
C GLU A 71 16.36 -8.49 15.88
N ASN A 72 15.23 -7.78 16.10
CA ASN A 72 15.19 -6.32 16.10
C ASN A 72 15.62 -5.73 17.45
N PRO A 73 16.82 -5.14 17.56
CA PRO A 73 17.28 -4.56 18.83
C PRO A 73 16.64 -3.20 19.14
N ILE A 74 15.98 -2.57 18.16
CA ILE A 74 15.46 -1.20 18.27
C ILE A 74 14.06 -1.18 18.88
N GLY A 75 13.32 -2.30 18.77
CA GLY A 75 11.96 -2.43 19.30
C GLY A 75 10.90 -1.64 18.54
N VAL A 76 11.24 -1.09 17.37
CA VAL A 76 10.30 -0.47 16.42
C VAL A 76 10.64 -0.92 15.00
N GLY A 77 9.61 -1.09 14.18
CA GLY A 77 9.80 -1.40 12.76
C GLY A 77 10.39 -0.21 11.99
N TYR A 78 11.37 -0.49 11.12
CA TYR A 78 12.07 0.54 10.36
C TYR A 78 12.37 0.13 8.91
N ILE A 79 12.58 1.14 8.06
CA ILE A 79 13.18 0.99 6.73
C ILE A 79 14.34 2.01 6.62
N LEU A 80 15.53 1.51 6.33
CA LEU A 80 16.72 2.30 5.98
C LEU A 80 16.83 2.39 4.46
N MET A 81 16.89 3.61 3.94
CA MET A 81 16.88 3.85 2.51
C MET A 81 17.75 5.04 2.11
N GLU A 82 18.02 5.16 0.82
CA GLU A 82 18.71 6.29 0.21
C GLU A 82 17.98 7.61 0.42
N THR A 83 18.73 8.69 0.66
CA THR A 83 18.18 10.06 0.59
C THR A 83 18.16 10.51 -0.87
N LEU A 84 16.98 10.75 -1.42
CA LEU A 84 16.86 11.36 -2.75
C LEU A 84 16.91 12.88 -2.66
N ASP A 85 17.78 13.49 -3.47
CA ASP A 85 17.80 14.94 -3.64
C ASP A 85 16.51 15.39 -4.34
N GLY A 86 15.75 16.24 -3.67
CA GLY A 86 14.47 16.70 -4.19
C GLY A 86 13.95 17.89 -3.40
N LYS A 87 12.94 18.55 -3.99
CA LYS A 87 12.15 19.58 -3.32
C LYS A 87 10.72 19.07 -3.18
N PRO A 88 10.11 19.15 -1.98
CA PRO A 88 8.69 18.88 -1.83
C PRO A 88 7.89 19.71 -2.83
N LEU A 89 6.89 19.08 -3.45
CA LEU A 89 6.05 19.73 -4.43
C LEU A 89 5.14 20.75 -3.73
N ASP A 90 5.31 22.03 -4.03
CA ASP A 90 4.33 23.07 -3.76
C ASP A 90 3.57 23.37 -5.06
N TRP A 91 2.41 22.73 -5.23
CA TRP A 91 1.60 22.89 -6.44
C TRP A 91 1.11 24.32 -6.64
N GLN A 92 0.83 25.05 -5.55
CA GLN A 92 0.30 26.41 -5.61
C GLN A 92 1.38 27.39 -6.07
N ALA A 93 2.61 27.21 -5.61
CA ALA A 93 3.75 28.02 -6.03
C ALA A 93 4.32 27.64 -7.41
N ALA A 94 3.96 26.48 -7.97
CA ALA A 94 4.49 26.01 -9.24
C ALA A 94 3.99 26.83 -10.44
N THR A 95 4.91 27.20 -11.35
CA THR A 95 4.58 27.88 -12.60
C THR A 95 3.86 26.93 -13.58
N PRO A 96 3.13 27.45 -14.59
CA PRO A 96 2.48 26.60 -15.59
C PRO A 96 3.44 25.59 -16.27
N VAL A 97 4.65 26.04 -16.63
CA VAL A 97 5.68 25.19 -17.25
C VAL A 97 6.17 24.10 -16.28
N GLN A 98 6.32 24.42 -14.99
CA GLN A 98 6.68 23.43 -13.98
C GLN A 98 5.56 22.39 -13.80
N ARG A 99 4.31 22.83 -13.74
CA ARG A 99 3.14 21.95 -13.63
C ARG A 99 3.05 21.00 -14.83
N GLU A 100 3.22 21.51 -16.05
CA GLU A 100 3.26 20.68 -17.26
C GLU A 100 4.36 19.61 -17.17
N LYS A 101 5.57 20.01 -16.78
CA LYS A 101 6.68 19.07 -16.59
C LYS A 101 6.37 17.98 -15.54
N ILE A 102 5.77 18.37 -14.41
CA ILE A 102 5.39 17.42 -13.34
C ILE A 102 4.33 16.44 -13.85
N MET A 103 3.32 16.93 -14.56
CA MET A 103 2.29 16.08 -15.15
C MET A 103 2.87 15.12 -16.19
N GLN A 104 3.80 15.58 -17.02
CA GLN A 104 4.50 14.71 -17.98
C GLN A 104 5.27 13.60 -17.27
N GLN A 105 6.02 13.92 -16.20
CA GLN A 105 6.74 12.92 -15.41
C GLN A 105 5.78 11.91 -14.75
N LEU A 106 4.62 12.36 -14.29
CA LEU A 106 3.60 11.47 -13.72
C LEU A 106 3.03 10.52 -14.78
N VAL A 107 2.77 11.01 -15.99
CA VAL A 107 2.36 10.18 -17.13
C VAL A 107 3.43 9.15 -17.46
N ASP A 108 4.70 9.57 -17.54
CA ASP A 108 5.82 8.66 -17.82
C ASP A 108 5.92 7.55 -16.76
N MET A 109 5.68 7.86 -15.48
CA MET A 109 5.64 6.88 -14.41
C MET A 109 4.47 5.90 -14.56
N PHE A 110 3.26 6.38 -14.89
CA PHE A 110 2.12 5.47 -15.11
C PHE A 110 2.32 4.55 -16.31
N LEU A 111 2.85 5.09 -17.42
CA LEU A 111 3.21 4.29 -18.59
C LEU A 111 4.28 3.25 -18.27
N GLU A 112 5.23 3.58 -17.39
CA GLU A 112 6.22 2.62 -16.94
C GLU A 112 5.58 1.51 -16.10
N ILE A 113 4.69 1.83 -15.15
CA ILE A 113 3.95 0.82 -14.36
C ILE A 113 3.14 -0.11 -15.27
N GLU A 114 2.51 0.41 -16.33
CA GLU A 114 1.71 -0.37 -17.27
C GLU A 114 2.54 -1.42 -18.05
N LYS A 115 3.86 -1.24 -18.16
CA LYS A 115 4.74 -2.25 -18.78
C LYS A 115 4.97 -3.48 -17.90
N HIS A 116 4.64 -3.40 -16.60
CA HIS A 116 4.94 -4.42 -15.60
C HIS A 116 3.67 -4.99 -14.95
N PRO A 117 2.85 -5.76 -15.69
CA PRO A 117 1.61 -6.33 -15.16
C PRO A 117 1.87 -7.56 -14.27
N PHE A 118 1.00 -7.71 -13.26
CA PHE A 118 0.83 -8.94 -12.48
C PHE A 118 -0.31 -9.75 -13.10
N ASN A 119 -0.04 -11.01 -13.47
CA ASN A 119 -0.95 -11.78 -14.35
C ASN A 119 -1.89 -12.74 -13.62
N ILE A 120 -1.68 -12.97 -12.33
CA ILE A 120 -2.39 -14.05 -11.60
C ILE A 120 -3.18 -13.49 -10.43
N TYR A 121 -2.55 -12.65 -9.62
CA TYR A 121 -3.06 -12.27 -8.32
C TYR A 121 -3.19 -10.76 -8.17
N ILE A 122 -4.26 -10.35 -7.48
CA ILE A 122 -4.49 -9.03 -6.90
C ILE A 122 -4.17 -9.13 -5.42
N GLY A 123 -3.40 -8.17 -4.92
CA GLY A 123 -2.98 -8.19 -3.54
C GLY A 123 -1.93 -7.15 -3.24
N SER A 124 -1.03 -7.47 -2.34
CA SER A 124 0.10 -6.62 -1.97
C SER A 124 1.40 -7.38 -2.08
N LEU A 125 2.44 -6.70 -2.57
CA LEU A 125 3.76 -7.32 -2.75
C LEU A 125 4.35 -7.64 -1.39
N VAL A 126 4.97 -8.81 -1.27
CA VAL A 126 5.73 -9.23 -0.08
C VAL A 126 7.00 -9.92 -0.56
N SER A 127 8.11 -9.68 0.14
CA SER A 127 9.38 -10.35 -0.15
C SER A 127 9.35 -11.76 0.46
N VAL A 128 9.56 -12.78 -0.37
CA VAL A 128 9.73 -14.17 0.02
C VAL A 128 11.14 -14.58 -0.39
N GLY A 129 12.08 -14.46 0.55
CA GLY A 129 13.51 -14.54 0.25
C GLY A 129 13.92 -13.44 -0.75
N ASP A 130 14.59 -13.84 -1.82
CA ASP A 130 15.02 -12.93 -2.90
C ASP A 130 13.93 -12.62 -3.94
N THR A 131 12.80 -13.32 -3.89
CA THR A 131 11.69 -13.17 -4.83
C THR A 131 10.55 -12.33 -4.27
N MET A 132 9.81 -11.66 -5.14
CA MET A 132 8.61 -10.92 -4.79
C MET A 132 7.38 -11.73 -5.15
N ASP A 133 6.44 -11.83 -4.22
CA ASP A 133 5.17 -12.52 -4.42
C ASP A 133 4.00 -11.59 -4.08
N VAL A 134 2.84 -11.85 -4.66
CA VAL A 134 1.61 -11.11 -4.40
C VAL A 134 0.79 -11.87 -3.37
N GLN A 135 0.60 -11.26 -2.21
CA GLN A 135 -0.08 -11.85 -1.04
C GLN A 135 -1.31 -11.01 -0.64
N GLY A 136 -1.95 -11.35 0.47
CA GLY A 136 -3.12 -10.62 0.97
C GLY A 136 -2.86 -9.11 1.16
N LEU A 137 -3.94 -8.33 1.08
CA LEU A 137 -3.91 -6.87 1.07
C LEU A 137 -3.21 -6.30 2.31
N ALA A 138 -2.23 -5.43 2.08
CA ALA A 138 -1.49 -4.70 3.10
C ALA A 138 -2.22 -3.43 3.53
N HIS A 139 -3.47 -3.59 3.98
CA HIS A 139 -4.29 -2.49 4.50
C HIS A 139 -4.89 -2.86 5.86
N HIS A 140 -4.89 -1.90 6.79
CA HIS A 140 -5.30 -2.15 8.17
C HIS A 140 -6.77 -2.57 8.30
N SER A 141 -7.66 -2.05 7.46
CA SER A 141 -9.09 -2.42 7.47
C SER A 141 -9.40 -3.75 6.81
N THR A 142 -8.42 -4.38 6.15
CA THR A 142 -8.58 -5.67 5.46
C THR A 142 -7.82 -6.78 6.17
N PHE A 143 -7.31 -6.52 7.37
CA PHE A 143 -6.57 -7.49 8.14
C PHE A 143 -7.48 -8.07 9.23
N GLY A 144 -7.92 -9.31 9.05
CA GLY A 144 -8.74 -10.02 10.02
C GLY A 144 -7.91 -10.48 11.21
N VAL A 145 -8.40 -10.21 12.42
CA VAL A 145 -7.75 -10.73 13.64
C VAL A 145 -7.91 -12.25 13.66
N GLY A 146 -6.78 -12.98 13.57
CA GLY A 146 -6.76 -14.45 13.53
C GLY A 146 -6.89 -15.06 12.14
N GLU A 147 -7.47 -14.34 11.17
CA GLU A 147 -7.59 -14.78 9.77
C GLU A 147 -6.43 -14.28 8.90
N GLY A 148 -5.82 -13.15 9.26
CA GLY A 148 -4.70 -12.56 8.52
C GLY A 148 -5.13 -11.57 7.44
N PRO A 149 -4.26 -11.28 6.46
CA PRO A 149 -4.55 -10.31 5.40
C PRO A 149 -5.53 -10.91 4.38
N LEU A 150 -6.55 -10.14 4.01
CA LEU A 150 -7.55 -10.58 3.02
C LEU A 150 -6.94 -10.72 1.61
N GLY A 151 -7.13 -11.87 0.97
CA GLY A 151 -6.56 -12.20 -0.35
C GLY A 151 -5.31 -13.09 -0.26
N PRO A 152 -4.49 -13.21 -1.32
CA PRO A 152 -4.65 -12.57 -2.62
C PRO A 152 -5.87 -13.09 -3.40
N PHE A 153 -6.26 -12.39 -4.46
CA PHE A 153 -7.44 -12.73 -5.28
C PHE A 153 -7.08 -12.98 -6.73
N PHE A 154 -7.83 -13.81 -7.44
CA PHE A 154 -7.60 -14.09 -8.86
C PHE A 154 -8.33 -13.12 -9.81
N SER A 155 -9.29 -12.36 -9.28
CA SER A 155 -10.08 -11.42 -10.08
C SER A 155 -10.60 -10.23 -9.28
N SER A 156 -10.86 -9.12 -9.96
CA SER A 156 -11.43 -7.91 -9.34
C SER A 156 -12.82 -8.17 -8.74
N LEU A 157 -13.59 -9.09 -9.33
CA LEU A 157 -14.88 -9.53 -8.81
C LEU A 157 -14.73 -10.25 -7.47
N GLU A 158 -13.82 -11.22 -7.39
CA GLU A 158 -13.53 -11.96 -6.15
C GLU A 158 -13.05 -11.02 -5.04
N GLY A 159 -12.09 -10.15 -5.35
CA GLY A 159 -11.57 -9.15 -4.40
C GLY A 159 -12.65 -8.17 -3.92
N SER A 160 -13.47 -7.65 -4.84
CA SER A 160 -14.58 -6.74 -4.50
C SER A 160 -15.62 -7.42 -3.61
N GLN A 161 -16.01 -8.66 -3.93
CA GLN A 161 -16.96 -9.42 -3.13
C GLN A 161 -16.40 -9.74 -1.74
N ALA A 162 -15.14 -10.15 -1.65
CA ALA A 162 -14.49 -10.44 -0.37
C ALA A 162 -14.42 -9.19 0.51
N LEU A 163 -14.04 -8.04 -0.06
CA LEU A 163 -13.97 -6.76 0.65
C LEU A 163 -15.35 -6.32 1.16
N LEU A 164 -16.38 -6.38 0.31
CA LEU A 164 -17.74 -6.03 0.69
C LEU A 164 -18.29 -6.95 1.79
N LYS A 165 -18.05 -8.26 1.69
CA LYS A 165 -18.42 -9.22 2.74
C LYS A 165 -17.72 -8.93 4.06
N SER A 166 -16.43 -8.59 4.02
CA SER A 166 -15.66 -8.20 5.20
C SER A 166 -16.24 -6.93 5.85
N TYR A 167 -16.58 -5.90 5.06
CA TYR A 167 -17.27 -4.72 5.59
C TYR A 167 -18.63 -5.04 6.21
N LEU A 168 -19.45 -5.87 5.56
CA LEU A 168 -20.74 -6.30 6.12
C LEU A 168 -20.56 -7.02 7.46
N ALA A 169 -19.55 -7.88 7.59
CA ALA A 169 -19.25 -8.58 8.84
C ALA A 169 -18.80 -7.60 9.94
N MET A 170 -17.89 -6.68 9.64
CA MET A 170 -17.42 -5.67 10.61
C MET A 170 -18.51 -4.69 11.05
N ILE A 171 -19.43 -4.31 10.15
CA ILE A 171 -20.59 -3.48 10.52
C ILE A 171 -21.54 -4.26 11.41
N ALA A 172 -21.81 -5.53 11.08
CA ALA A 172 -22.70 -6.39 11.86
C ALA A 172 -22.14 -6.71 13.26
N SER A 173 -20.81 -6.82 13.41
CA SER A 173 -20.15 -6.98 14.71
C SER A 173 -19.99 -5.66 15.47
N GLY A 174 -20.24 -4.51 14.83
CA GLY A 174 -20.11 -3.18 15.42
C GLY A 174 -18.68 -2.66 15.51
N GLU A 175 -17.73 -3.28 14.79
CA GLU A 175 -16.34 -2.86 14.71
C GLU A 175 -16.18 -1.54 13.94
N ILE A 176 -17.02 -1.30 12.93
CA ILE A 176 -17.04 -0.08 12.13
C ILE A 176 -18.45 0.53 12.02
N ASP A 177 -18.51 1.84 11.75
CA ASP A 177 -19.74 2.60 11.47
C ASP A 177 -20.84 2.51 12.53
N THR A 178 -20.47 2.76 13.79
CA THR A 178 -21.38 2.70 14.95
C THR A 178 -22.48 3.77 14.97
N ARG A 179 -22.39 4.81 14.12
CA ARG A 179 -23.36 5.93 14.10
C ARG A 179 -24.60 5.66 13.25
N TYR A 180 -24.43 5.00 12.10
CA TYR A 180 -25.52 4.68 11.16
C TYR A 180 -25.35 3.25 10.60
N PRO A 181 -25.26 2.21 11.47
CA PRO A 181 -24.86 0.88 11.04
C PRO A 181 -25.85 0.24 10.06
N VAL A 182 -27.16 0.49 10.22
CA VAL A 182 -28.19 -0.07 9.32
C VAL A 182 -28.07 0.50 7.91
N ASP A 183 -27.96 1.83 7.78
CA ASP A 183 -27.88 2.49 6.48
C ASP A 183 -26.59 2.09 5.74
N THR A 184 -25.46 2.10 6.45
CA THR A 184 -24.17 1.69 5.90
C THR A 184 -24.19 0.21 5.50
N TYR A 185 -24.77 -0.67 6.33
CA TYR A 185 -24.92 -2.10 6.01
C TYR A 185 -25.75 -2.29 4.74
N LEU A 186 -26.91 -1.62 4.63
CA LEU A 186 -27.78 -1.71 3.46
C LEU A 186 -27.08 -1.19 2.20
N ALA A 187 -26.30 -0.11 2.30
CA ALA A 187 -25.53 0.42 1.18
C ALA A 187 -24.47 -0.59 0.68
N HIS A 188 -23.71 -1.21 1.57
CA HIS A 188 -22.75 -2.25 1.19
C HIS A 188 -23.42 -3.52 0.69
N ARG A 189 -24.59 -3.88 1.24
CA ARG A 189 -25.36 -5.04 0.79
C ARG A 189 -25.87 -4.84 -0.62
N PHE A 190 -26.44 -3.67 -0.90
CA PHE A 190 -26.86 -3.29 -2.24
C PHE A 190 -25.70 -3.34 -3.23
N ARG A 191 -24.53 -2.79 -2.86
CA ARG A 191 -23.30 -2.88 -3.68
C ARG A 191 -22.95 -4.32 -3.99
N LEU A 192 -22.99 -5.21 -2.99
CA LEU A 192 -22.68 -6.64 -3.16
C LEU A 192 -23.66 -7.30 -4.15
N ASP A 193 -24.95 -7.00 -4.04
CA ASP A 193 -26.00 -7.57 -4.90
C ASP A 193 -25.83 -7.13 -6.37
N ILE A 194 -25.37 -5.90 -6.63
CA ILE A 194 -25.11 -5.42 -8.00
C ILE A 194 -23.70 -5.74 -8.52
N THR A 195 -22.79 -6.20 -7.65
CA THR A 195 -21.36 -6.37 -7.98
C THR A 195 -21.19 -7.31 -9.17
N THR A 196 -21.86 -8.47 -9.18
CA THR A 196 -21.74 -9.43 -10.27
C THR A 196 -22.07 -8.78 -11.63
N GLY A 197 -23.15 -8.00 -11.71
CA GLY A 197 -23.56 -7.30 -12.94
C GLY A 197 -22.58 -6.22 -13.40
N LEU A 198 -21.89 -5.53 -12.47
CA LEU A 198 -20.86 -4.54 -12.82
C LEU A 198 -19.62 -5.18 -13.47
N TRP A 199 -19.32 -6.43 -13.11
CA TRP A 199 -18.14 -7.16 -13.59
C TRP A 199 -18.46 -8.18 -14.69
N GLU A 200 -19.72 -8.30 -15.14
CA GLU A 200 -20.14 -9.25 -16.20
C GLU A 200 -19.38 -9.09 -17.52
N HIS A 201 -18.93 -7.88 -17.83
CA HIS A 201 -18.21 -7.56 -19.06
C HIS A 201 -16.68 -7.48 -18.88
N VAL A 202 -16.17 -7.76 -17.68
CA VAL A 202 -14.72 -7.73 -17.41
C VAL A 202 -14.15 -9.13 -17.64
N PRO A 203 -13.13 -9.27 -18.51
CA PRO A 203 -12.53 -10.58 -18.80
C PRO A 203 -12.05 -11.30 -17.52
N LEU A 204 -12.37 -12.60 -17.42
CA LEU A 204 -11.77 -13.50 -16.43
C LEU A 204 -10.30 -13.72 -16.81
N GLY A 205 -9.40 -13.05 -16.08
CA GLY A 205 -7.97 -12.99 -16.39
C GLY A 205 -7.59 -11.59 -16.83
N GLY A 206 -7.07 -10.82 -15.88
CA GLY A 206 -6.66 -9.44 -16.07
C GLY A 206 -5.16 -9.28 -15.86
N LYS A 207 -4.59 -8.30 -16.57
CA LYS A 207 -3.32 -7.71 -16.15
C LYS A 207 -3.62 -6.74 -15.01
N PHE A 208 -3.03 -6.98 -13.85
CA PHE A 208 -3.14 -6.10 -12.70
C PHE A 208 -1.90 -5.22 -12.60
N PHE A 209 -2.05 -4.02 -12.06
CA PHE A 209 -0.97 -3.04 -12.01
C PHE A 209 -0.80 -2.50 -10.61
N LEU A 210 0.41 -2.03 -10.31
CA LEU A 210 0.70 -1.41 -9.04
C LEU A 210 -0.13 -0.12 -8.89
N LYS A 211 -0.84 0.02 -7.77
CA LYS A 211 -1.62 1.21 -7.42
C LYS A 211 -1.27 1.71 -6.02
N HIS A 212 -1.45 3.00 -5.83
CA HIS A 212 -1.31 3.60 -4.50
C HIS A 212 -2.54 3.27 -3.63
N PRO A 213 -2.38 2.92 -2.34
CA PRO A 213 -3.51 2.54 -1.49
C PRO A 213 -4.54 3.65 -1.28
N ASP A 214 -4.13 4.91 -1.36
CA ASP A 214 -5.04 6.08 -1.28
C ASP A 214 -5.65 6.47 -2.64
N ASP A 215 -5.28 5.80 -3.73
CA ASP A 215 -5.91 6.05 -5.02
C ASP A 215 -7.42 5.75 -4.92
N LYS A 216 -8.24 6.75 -5.23
CA LYS A 216 -9.70 6.66 -5.18
C LYS A 216 -10.28 6.16 -6.50
N GLY A 217 -9.44 5.83 -7.49
CA GLY A 217 -9.84 5.37 -8.82
C GLY A 217 -10.80 4.17 -8.79
N GLU A 218 -11.82 4.24 -9.64
CA GLU A 218 -13.01 3.37 -9.67
C GLU A 218 -12.77 1.92 -10.13
N GLN A 219 -11.52 1.44 -10.14
CA GLN A 219 -11.18 0.13 -10.67
C GLN A 219 -10.19 -0.54 -9.71
N LEU A 220 -10.63 -1.61 -9.05
CA LEU A 220 -9.77 -2.57 -8.36
C LEU A 220 -9.13 -3.52 -9.37
#